data_AF-A0A6A6MSR9-F1
#
_entry.id   AF-A0A6A6MSR9-F1
#
_cell.length_a   1.000
_cell.length_b   1.000
_cell.length_c   1.000
_cell.angle_alpha   90.00
_cell.angle_beta   90.00
_cell.angle_gamma   90.00
#
_symmetry.space_group_name_H-M   'P 1'
#
loop_
_entity.id
_entity.type
_entity.pdbx_description
1 polymer ?
#
loop_
_entity_poly.entity_id
_entity_poly.type
_entity_poly.pdbx_seq_one_letter_code
_entity_poly.pdbx_strand_id
1 'polypeptide(L)'
;MDTQEIEEKPSEAIPATASQKKQETRDEMLSRHRKEIAELQSKEIELKKAAAKGSKAEQKAKKKQVEEQISKLSTELKEKHTEELASLGYSSSSNGNEKSNLDNLVKAIAGVSVTNQPEQSKVSKSAKKKGKRAQQEAERERRIQEEQSNLVSDRMIENDKLKQKLEPLGLTVNEIKPDGHCLYRAIENQLAVLSGENMMEGDSDISLEERFENYCKEVECTSAWGGQLELGALIHCLRRPIMIYSGSFPDVEMGKEYKFESSSGSILLSYHKHAFGLGEHYNSVVPNLIR
;
A
#
# COMPACT_ATOMS: atom_id res chain seq x y z
N MET A 1 -86.41 -57.84 -20.16
CA MET A 1 -86.26 -58.54 -18.88
C MET A 1 -84.82 -58.34 -18.46
N ASP A 2 -84.49 -57.70 -17.36
CA ASP A 2 -85.29 -57.11 -16.30
C ASP A 2 -84.28 -56.44 -15.35
N THR A 3 -84.69 -55.31 -14.75
CA THR A 3 -84.41 -54.87 -13.35
C THR A 3 -82.97 -54.92 -12.78
N GLN A 4 -82.36 -53.75 -12.47
CA GLN A 4 -82.36 -53.05 -11.16
C GLN A 4 -81.21 -53.52 -10.23
N GLU A 5 -80.29 -52.61 -9.86
CA GLU A 5 -80.12 -52.03 -8.49
C GLU A 5 -79.46 -53.04 -7.50
N ILE A 6 -78.53 -52.74 -6.59
CA ILE A 6 -78.31 -51.60 -5.68
C ILE A 6 -77.01 -51.92 -4.89
N GLU A 7 -76.28 -50.88 -4.43
CA GLU A 7 -75.42 -50.74 -3.21
C GLU A 7 -74.31 -51.78 -2.89
N GLU A 8 -73.20 -51.53 -2.22
CA GLU A 8 -72.63 -50.39 -1.49
C GLU A 8 -71.10 -50.63 -1.32
N LYS A 9 -70.35 -49.54 -1.17
CA LYS A 9 -68.91 -49.42 -0.81
C LYS A 9 -68.66 -49.78 0.69
N PRO A 10 -67.46 -49.59 1.30
CA PRO A 10 -66.05 -49.66 0.84
C PRO A 10 -65.09 -50.37 1.86
N SER A 11 -63.82 -50.62 1.49
CA SER A 11 -62.59 -50.56 2.35
C SER A 11 -61.41 -51.18 1.55
N GLU A 12 -60.53 -50.36 0.97
CA GLU A 12 -59.10 -50.19 1.38
C GLU A 12 -58.28 -51.49 1.33
N ALA A 13 -57.10 -51.61 0.71
CA ALA A 13 -56.20 -50.80 -0.08
C ALA A 13 -55.28 -51.84 -0.81
N ILE A 14 -54.77 -51.65 -2.02
CA ILE A 14 -53.51 -50.96 -2.36
C ILE A 14 -53.40 -51.08 -3.90
N PRO A 15 -53.06 -50.02 -4.64
CA PRO A 15 -52.22 -50.19 -5.81
C PRO A 15 -50.88 -49.49 -5.56
N ALA A 16 -49.82 -50.25 -5.77
CA ALA A 16 -48.46 -49.78 -5.81
C ALA A 16 -48.31 -48.72 -6.92
N THR A 17 -48.42 -47.44 -6.56
CA THR A 17 -47.94 -46.34 -7.40
C THR A 17 -46.46 -46.16 -7.12
N ALA A 18 -45.64 -46.92 -7.85
CA ALA A 18 -44.24 -46.60 -8.04
C ALA A 18 -44.17 -45.16 -8.57
N SER A 19 -43.64 -44.26 -7.75
CA SER A 19 -43.42 -42.86 -8.10
C SER A 19 -42.34 -42.78 -9.17
N GLN A 20 -42.74 -42.95 -10.42
CA GLN A 20 -41.90 -42.67 -11.59
C GLN A 20 -41.50 -41.20 -11.51
N LYS A 21 -40.25 -40.90 -11.17
CA LYS A 21 -39.65 -39.60 -11.45
C LYS A 21 -39.74 -39.40 -12.95
N LYS A 22 -40.71 -38.61 -13.39
CA LYS A 22 -40.84 -38.17 -14.78
C LYS A 22 -39.50 -37.56 -15.16
N GLN A 23 -38.77 -38.22 -16.05
CA GLN A 23 -37.45 -37.77 -16.49
C GLN A 23 -37.66 -36.42 -17.17
N GLU A 24 -37.13 -35.36 -16.56
CA GLU A 24 -37.30 -33.98 -17.03
C GLU A 24 -36.82 -33.89 -18.49
N THR A 25 -37.65 -33.32 -19.37
CA THR A 25 -37.25 -33.14 -20.78
C THR A 25 -36.12 -32.10 -20.87
N ARG A 26 -35.31 -32.16 -21.94
CA ARG A 26 -34.19 -31.24 -22.14
C ARG A 26 -34.61 -29.76 -22.03
N ASP A 27 -35.75 -29.41 -22.62
CA ASP A 27 -36.25 -28.03 -22.60
C ASP A 27 -36.76 -27.61 -21.21
N GLU A 28 -37.35 -28.53 -20.44
CA GLU A 28 -37.71 -28.30 -19.05
C GLU A 28 -36.46 -28.07 -18.18
N MET A 29 -35.39 -28.87 -18.36
CA MET A 29 -34.11 -28.68 -17.65
C MET A 29 -33.45 -27.33 -18.00
N LEU A 30 -33.40 -26.96 -19.28
CA LEU A 30 -32.85 -25.67 -19.70
C LEU A 30 -33.68 -24.48 -19.20
N SER A 31 -34.99 -24.67 -19.05
CA SER A 31 -35.88 -23.68 -18.42
C SER A 31 -35.60 -23.55 -16.92
N ARG A 32 -35.38 -24.68 -16.23
CA ARG A 32 -34.97 -24.71 -14.83
C ARG A 32 -33.61 -24.05 -14.61
N HIS A 33 -32.59 -24.35 -15.42
CA HIS A 33 -31.28 -23.70 -15.35
C HIS A 33 -31.38 -22.18 -15.48
N ARG A 34 -32.21 -21.69 -16.42
CA ARG A 34 -32.48 -20.25 -16.58
C ARG A 34 -33.13 -19.63 -15.35
N LYS A 35 -34.09 -20.32 -14.73
CA LYS A 35 -34.73 -19.85 -13.50
C LYS A 35 -33.75 -19.83 -12.33
N GLU A 36 -32.95 -20.89 -12.14
CA GLU A 36 -31.95 -20.98 -11.08
C GLU A 36 -30.87 -19.89 -11.21
N ILE A 37 -30.45 -19.56 -12.43
CA ILE A 37 -29.54 -18.43 -12.69
C ILE A 37 -30.18 -17.10 -12.32
N ALA A 38 -31.43 -16.87 -12.72
CA ALA A 38 -32.15 -15.65 -12.38
C ALA A 38 -32.38 -15.50 -10.86
N GLU A 39 -32.66 -16.61 -10.17
CA GLU A 39 -32.78 -16.66 -8.72
C GLU A 39 -31.46 -16.36 -8.01
N LEU A 40 -30.34 -16.91 -8.49
CA LEU A 40 -29.01 -16.59 -7.95
C LEU A 40 -28.66 -15.11 -8.16
N GLN A 41 -28.97 -14.54 -9.32
CA GLN A 41 -28.76 -13.11 -9.58
C GLN A 41 -29.58 -12.23 -8.63
N SER A 42 -30.84 -12.61 -8.35
CA SER A 42 -31.69 -11.91 -7.39
C SER A 42 -31.11 -11.97 -5.97
N LYS A 43 -30.69 -13.16 -5.53
CA LYS A 43 -30.04 -13.36 -4.22
C LYS A 43 -28.71 -12.62 -4.11
N GLU A 44 -27.92 -12.57 -5.17
CA GLU A 44 -26.66 -11.81 -5.22
C GLU A 44 -26.90 -10.31 -4.96
N ILE A 45 -27.91 -9.73 -5.61
CA ILE A 45 -28.27 -8.32 -5.43
C ILE A 45 -28.71 -8.07 -3.98
N GLU A 46 -29.52 -8.96 -3.40
CA GLU A 46 -30.00 -8.85 -2.02
C GLU A 46 -28.85 -8.93 -1.01
N LEU A 47 -27.95 -9.91 -1.15
CA LEU A 47 -26.78 -10.08 -0.29
C LEU A 47 -25.82 -8.89 -0.39
N LYS A 48 -25.58 -8.37 -1.61
CA LYS A 48 -24.76 -7.17 -1.81
C LYS A 48 -25.40 -5.94 -1.16
N LYS A 49 -26.73 -5.79 -1.23
CA LYS A 49 -27.47 -4.70 -0.59
C LYS A 49 -27.45 -4.81 0.93
N ALA A 50 -27.52 -6.02 1.48
CA ALA A 50 -27.40 -6.26 2.92
C ALA A 50 -25.99 -5.97 3.44
N ALA A 51 -24.95 -6.35 2.71
CA ALA A 51 -23.55 -6.07 3.06
C ALA A 51 -23.20 -4.58 3.04
N ALA A 52 -23.98 -3.74 2.35
CA ALA A 52 -23.80 -2.29 2.31
C ALA A 52 -24.34 -1.56 3.57
N LYS A 53 -24.93 -2.28 4.54
CA LYS A 53 -25.46 -1.70 5.80
C LYS A 53 -24.49 -1.94 6.97
N GLY A 54 -24.20 -0.90 7.75
CA GLY A 54 -23.39 -0.97 8.98
C GLY A 54 -22.26 0.05 9.02
N SER A 55 -21.34 -0.11 9.98
CA SER A 55 -20.15 0.75 10.10
C SER A 55 -19.12 0.49 8.98
N LYS A 56 -18.20 1.44 8.72
CA LYS A 56 -17.22 1.33 7.61
C LYS A 56 -16.32 0.08 7.71
N ALA A 57 -15.94 -0.34 8.91
CA ALA A 57 -15.17 -1.56 9.14
C ALA A 57 -16.01 -2.83 8.89
N GLU A 58 -17.26 -2.82 9.35
CA GLU A 58 -18.21 -3.91 9.20
C GLU A 58 -18.64 -4.12 7.74
N GLN A 59 -18.84 -3.04 6.97
CA GLN A 59 -19.12 -3.10 5.53
C GLN A 59 -17.97 -3.77 4.76
N LYS A 60 -16.70 -3.47 5.09
CA LYS A 60 -15.54 -4.08 4.42
C LYS A 60 -15.47 -5.59 4.66
N ALA A 61 -15.69 -6.02 5.91
CA ALA A 61 -15.70 -7.43 6.27
C ALA A 61 -16.88 -8.18 5.63
N LYS A 62 -18.11 -7.64 5.75
CA LYS A 62 -19.32 -8.24 5.16
C LYS A 62 -19.27 -8.29 3.63
N LYS A 63 -18.72 -7.26 2.97
CA LYS A 63 -18.56 -7.24 1.51
C LYS A 63 -17.65 -8.36 1.02
N LYS A 64 -16.49 -8.56 1.67
CA LYS A 64 -15.57 -9.66 1.34
C LYS A 64 -16.22 -11.02 1.53
N GLN A 65 -16.93 -11.22 2.65
CA GLN A 65 -17.64 -12.45 2.95
C GLN A 65 -18.76 -12.75 1.94
N VAL A 66 -19.56 -11.75 1.57
CA VAL A 66 -20.63 -11.89 0.59
C VAL A 66 -20.08 -12.20 -0.80
N GLU A 67 -18.99 -11.55 -1.21
CA GLU A 67 -18.35 -11.79 -2.51
C GLU A 67 -17.80 -13.22 -2.63
N GLU A 68 -17.20 -13.75 -1.58
CA GLU A 68 -16.74 -15.13 -1.51
C GLU A 68 -17.91 -16.14 -1.55
N GLN A 69 -19.01 -15.87 -0.83
CA GLN A 69 -20.22 -16.69 -0.88
C GLN A 69 -20.85 -16.71 -2.27
N ILE A 70 -20.93 -15.57 -2.97
CA ILE A 70 -21.47 -15.49 -4.33
C ILE A 70 -20.60 -16.30 -5.31
N SER A 71 -19.28 -16.18 -5.20
CA SER A 71 -18.34 -16.94 -6.04
C SER A 71 -18.52 -18.46 -5.86
N LYS A 72 -18.64 -18.92 -4.60
CA LYS A 72 -18.88 -20.32 -4.29
C LYS A 72 -20.23 -20.83 -4.81
N LEU A 73 -21.31 -20.08 -4.60
CA LEU A 73 -22.65 -20.48 -5.07
C LEU A 73 -22.75 -20.48 -6.61
N SER A 74 -22.09 -19.53 -7.28
CA SER A 74 -22.08 -19.46 -8.75
C SER A 74 -21.29 -20.60 -9.38
N THR A 75 -20.14 -20.96 -8.79
CA THR A 75 -19.32 -22.07 -9.27
C THR A 75 -20.03 -23.40 -9.07
N GLU A 76 -20.61 -23.65 -7.90
CA GLU A 76 -21.38 -24.87 -7.61
C GLU A 76 -22.60 -25.02 -8.53
N LEU A 77 -23.35 -23.94 -8.81
CA LEU A 77 -24.50 -24.03 -9.72
C LEU A 77 -24.05 -24.33 -11.16
N LYS A 78 -22.97 -23.70 -11.63
CA LYS A 78 -22.41 -23.97 -12.96
C LYS A 78 -21.94 -25.41 -13.08
N GLU A 79 -21.25 -25.91 -12.07
CA GLU A 79 -20.78 -27.31 -12.03
C GLU A 79 -21.96 -28.28 -12.11
N LYS A 80 -23.00 -28.08 -11.29
CA LYS A 80 -24.24 -28.88 -11.38
C LYS A 80 -24.89 -28.81 -12.76
N HIS A 81 -25.01 -27.63 -13.36
CA HIS A 81 -25.57 -27.49 -14.71
C HIS A 81 -24.73 -28.22 -15.75
N THR A 82 -23.40 -28.17 -15.64
CA THR A 82 -22.52 -28.92 -16.54
C THR A 82 -22.60 -30.42 -16.35
N GLU A 83 -22.71 -30.91 -15.11
CA GLU A 83 -22.87 -32.33 -14.78
C GLU A 83 -24.22 -32.88 -15.25
N GLU A 84 -25.31 -32.12 -15.08
CA GLU A 84 -26.64 -32.48 -15.56
C GLU A 84 -26.68 -32.56 -17.09
N LEU A 85 -26.05 -31.61 -17.78
CA LEU A 85 -25.89 -31.64 -19.24
C LEU A 85 -25.02 -32.81 -19.71
N ALA A 86 -23.98 -33.18 -18.95
CA ALA A 86 -23.14 -34.34 -19.25
C ALA A 86 -23.89 -35.67 -19.05
N SER A 87 -24.66 -35.78 -17.96
CA SER A 87 -25.39 -36.99 -17.56
C SER A 87 -26.55 -37.35 -18.49
N LEU A 88 -27.17 -36.37 -19.15
CA LEU A 88 -28.25 -36.58 -20.13
C LEU A 88 -27.77 -37.04 -21.52
N GLY A 89 -26.49 -37.40 -21.64
CA GLY A 89 -25.99 -38.14 -22.80
C GLY A 89 -25.43 -37.27 -23.92
N TYR A 90 -24.42 -36.45 -23.63
CA TYR A 90 -23.48 -36.00 -24.65
C TYR A 90 -22.23 -36.89 -24.65
N SER A 91 -22.42 -38.14 -25.07
CA SER A 91 -21.34 -38.98 -25.60
C SER A 91 -21.71 -39.35 -27.02
N SER A 92 -21.61 -38.38 -27.93
CA SER A 92 -21.69 -38.64 -29.37
C SER A 92 -20.34 -38.33 -29.99
N SER A 93 -19.73 -39.38 -30.50
CA SER A 93 -18.35 -39.50 -30.94
C SER A 93 -17.88 -38.44 -31.94
N SER A 94 -16.59 -38.12 -31.84
CA SER A 94 -15.71 -37.55 -32.87
C SER A 94 -15.79 -36.04 -33.15
N ASN A 95 -14.61 -35.40 -33.07
CA ASN A 95 -14.19 -34.10 -33.61
C ASN A 95 -14.47 -32.81 -32.80
N GLY A 96 -13.53 -32.49 -31.91
CA GLY A 96 -12.72 -31.25 -31.86
C GLY A 96 -13.35 -29.85 -31.78
N ASN A 97 -14.55 -29.59 -32.31
CA ASN A 97 -15.05 -28.23 -32.56
C ASN A 97 -16.23 -27.80 -31.66
N GLU A 98 -16.77 -28.72 -30.85
CA GLU A 98 -18.05 -28.56 -30.13
C GLU A 98 -17.91 -28.07 -28.68
N LYS A 99 -16.70 -27.94 -28.13
CA LYS A 99 -16.50 -27.31 -26.81
C LYS A 99 -16.94 -25.84 -26.84
N SER A 100 -16.81 -25.21 -28.00
CA SER A 100 -17.31 -23.86 -28.29
C SER A 100 -18.84 -23.79 -28.30
N ASN A 101 -19.53 -24.87 -28.71
CA ASN A 101 -20.99 -24.93 -28.86
C ASN A 101 -21.70 -25.09 -27.52
N LEU A 102 -21.16 -25.94 -26.62
CA LEU A 102 -21.63 -26.05 -25.24
C LEU A 102 -21.38 -24.75 -24.46
N ASP A 103 -20.20 -24.14 -24.63
CA ASP A 103 -19.88 -22.84 -24.02
C ASP A 103 -20.79 -21.72 -24.54
N ASN A 104 -21.20 -21.77 -25.80
CA ASN A 104 -22.18 -20.87 -26.40
C ASN A 104 -23.61 -21.11 -25.88
N LEU A 105 -24.01 -22.36 -25.68
CA LEU A 105 -25.31 -22.69 -25.10
C LEU A 105 -25.38 -22.27 -23.62
N VAL A 106 -24.31 -22.51 -22.85
CA VAL A 106 -24.15 -22.06 -21.46
C VAL A 106 -24.13 -20.53 -21.38
N LYS A 107 -23.44 -19.82 -22.30
CA LYS A 107 -23.49 -18.36 -22.42
C LYS A 107 -24.89 -17.84 -22.75
N ALA A 108 -25.61 -18.50 -23.67
CA ALA A 108 -26.97 -18.14 -24.03
C ALA A 108 -27.96 -18.35 -22.86
N ILE A 109 -27.76 -19.41 -22.07
CA ILE A 109 -28.52 -19.68 -20.83
C ILE A 109 -28.19 -18.63 -19.75
N ALA A 110 -26.93 -18.21 -19.63
CA ALA A 110 -26.48 -17.14 -18.75
C ALA A 110 -26.85 -15.71 -19.24
N GLY A 111 -27.66 -15.58 -20.30
CA GLY A 111 -28.12 -14.29 -20.82
C GLY A 111 -27.05 -13.47 -21.55
N VAL A 112 -25.93 -14.09 -21.94
CA VAL A 112 -24.88 -13.49 -22.76
C VAL A 112 -25.14 -13.83 -24.22
N SER A 113 -25.69 -12.89 -24.99
CA SER A 113 -25.96 -13.08 -26.43
C SER A 113 -24.73 -13.57 -27.19
N VAL A 114 -24.87 -14.74 -27.83
CA VAL A 114 -23.89 -15.32 -28.77
C VAL A 114 -24.31 -14.97 -30.20
N THR A 115 -23.47 -14.23 -30.92
CA THR A 115 -23.55 -14.07 -32.38
C THR A 115 -22.34 -14.76 -33.02
N ASN A 116 -22.56 -15.83 -33.80
CA ASN A 116 -21.56 -16.40 -34.68
C ASN A 116 -21.52 -15.60 -36.00
N GLN A 117 -20.43 -14.88 -36.23
CA GLN A 117 -19.98 -14.38 -37.54
C GLN A 117 -18.46 -14.56 -37.61
N PRO A 118 -17.89 -14.92 -38.77
CA PRO A 118 -16.46 -15.13 -38.92
C PRO A 118 -15.72 -13.79 -38.81
N GLU A 119 -14.61 -13.80 -38.07
CA GLU A 119 -13.39 -13.01 -38.34
C GLU A 119 -13.61 -11.57 -38.85
N GLN A 120 -14.18 -10.70 -38.03
CA GLN A 120 -13.74 -9.29 -37.82
C GLN A 120 -14.41 -8.80 -36.53
N SER A 121 -13.77 -9.02 -35.38
CA SER A 121 -14.23 -8.48 -34.10
C SER A 121 -14.12 -6.95 -34.10
N LYS A 122 -15.11 -6.28 -34.70
CA LYS A 122 -15.31 -4.84 -34.56
C LYS A 122 -15.67 -4.59 -33.09
N VAL A 123 -14.65 -4.27 -32.29
CA VAL A 123 -14.76 -3.82 -30.90
C VAL A 123 -15.96 -2.87 -30.81
N SER A 124 -16.96 -3.22 -30.00
CA SER A 124 -18.21 -2.45 -29.93
C SER A 124 -17.93 -0.98 -29.65
N LYS A 125 -18.74 -0.05 -30.17
CA LYS A 125 -18.56 1.40 -29.91
C LYS A 125 -18.39 1.72 -28.41
N SER A 126 -19.02 0.92 -27.53
CA SER A 126 -18.90 1.02 -26.08
C SER A 126 -17.54 0.51 -25.55
N ALA A 127 -17.05 -0.63 -26.07
CA ALA A 127 -15.72 -1.15 -25.74
C ALA A 127 -14.59 -0.24 -26.25
N LYS A 128 -14.74 0.36 -27.45
CA LYS A 128 -13.83 1.40 -27.96
C LYS A 128 -13.83 2.66 -27.10
N LYS A 129 -15.00 3.08 -26.58
CA LYS A 129 -15.12 4.23 -25.66
C LYS A 129 -14.49 3.94 -24.29
N LYS A 130 -14.66 2.73 -23.75
CA LYS A 130 -14.01 2.29 -22.50
C LYS A 130 -12.49 2.15 -22.66
N GLY A 131 -12.00 1.54 -23.75
CA GLY A 131 -10.57 1.44 -24.04
C GLY A 131 -9.90 2.80 -24.22
N LYS A 132 -10.54 3.73 -24.95
CA LYS A 132 -10.04 5.10 -25.10
C LYS A 132 -10.02 5.87 -23.76
N ARG A 133 -10.99 5.63 -22.88
CA ARG A 133 -11.02 6.23 -21.54
C ARG A 133 -9.93 5.65 -20.63
N ALA A 134 -9.73 4.33 -20.64
CA ALA A 134 -8.66 3.66 -19.89
C ALA A 134 -7.26 4.10 -20.37
N GLN A 135 -7.06 4.26 -21.68
CA GLN A 135 -5.82 4.79 -22.24
C GLN A 135 -5.59 6.26 -21.84
N GLN A 136 -6.64 7.09 -21.85
CA GLN A 136 -6.54 8.48 -21.41
C GLN A 136 -6.30 8.61 -19.91
N GLU A 137 -6.84 7.70 -19.09
CA GLU A 137 -6.63 7.65 -17.64
C GLU A 137 -5.21 7.16 -17.32
N ALA A 138 -4.74 6.10 -17.98
CA ALA A 138 -3.36 5.63 -17.86
C ALA A 138 -2.34 6.69 -18.34
N GLU A 139 -2.63 7.42 -19.42
CA GLU A 139 -1.76 8.53 -19.88
C GLU A 139 -1.76 9.69 -18.88
N ARG A 140 -2.91 9.99 -18.24
CA ARG A 140 -2.99 11.00 -17.18
C ARG A 140 -2.22 10.57 -15.93
N GLU A 141 -2.40 9.33 -15.48
CA GLU A 141 -1.66 8.79 -14.35
C GLU A 141 -0.16 8.75 -14.64
N ARG A 142 0.24 8.38 -15.86
CA ARG A 142 1.65 8.40 -16.28
C ARG A 142 2.22 9.83 -16.28
N ARG A 143 1.47 10.83 -16.76
CA ARG A 143 1.88 12.24 -16.67
C ARG A 143 2.01 12.72 -15.24
N ILE A 144 1.04 12.41 -14.38
CA ILE A 144 1.10 12.77 -12.97
C ILE A 144 2.31 12.09 -12.32
N GLN A 145 2.57 10.82 -12.61
CA GLN A 145 3.68 10.08 -12.04
C GLN A 145 5.04 10.58 -12.54
N GLU A 146 5.14 10.95 -13.81
CA GLU A 146 6.34 11.57 -14.40
C GLU A 146 6.58 12.96 -13.77
N GLU A 147 5.55 13.78 -13.63
CA GLU A 147 5.61 15.07 -12.92
C GLU A 147 6.04 14.88 -11.46
N GLN A 148 5.51 13.89 -10.74
CA GLN A 148 5.92 13.57 -9.37
C GLN A 148 7.36 13.07 -9.29
N SER A 149 7.84 12.32 -10.28
CA SER A 149 9.23 11.84 -10.31
C SER A 149 10.24 12.93 -10.72
N ASN A 150 9.80 13.93 -11.49
CA ASN A 150 10.61 15.08 -11.89
C ASN A 150 10.71 16.14 -10.79
N LEU A 151 9.89 16.06 -9.73
CA LEU A 151 10.09 16.87 -8.53
C LEU A 151 11.30 16.32 -7.76
N VAL A 152 12.49 16.81 -8.12
CA VAL A 152 13.68 16.61 -7.29
C VAL A 152 13.39 17.24 -5.93
N SER A 153 13.45 16.43 -4.87
CA SER A 153 13.20 16.91 -3.51
C SER A 153 14.26 17.93 -3.10
N ASP A 154 13.84 19.07 -2.56
CA ASP A 154 14.75 20.12 -2.03
C ASP A 154 15.78 19.56 -1.05
N ARG A 155 15.39 18.54 -0.26
CA ARG A 155 16.28 17.78 0.63
C ARG A 155 17.46 17.16 -0.12
N MET A 156 17.17 16.52 -1.25
CA MET A 156 18.18 15.80 -2.03
C MET A 156 19.16 16.78 -2.65
N ILE A 157 18.66 17.90 -3.17
CA ILE A 157 19.49 18.99 -3.70
C ILE A 157 20.41 19.56 -2.62
N GLU A 158 19.88 19.80 -1.42
CA GLU A 158 20.64 20.34 -0.30
C GLU A 158 21.74 19.37 0.17
N ASN A 159 21.40 18.08 0.32
CA ASN A 159 22.33 17.03 0.70
C ASN A 159 23.43 16.85 -0.34
N ASP A 160 23.10 16.83 -1.63
CA ASP A 160 24.07 16.65 -2.71
C ASP A 160 25.06 17.83 -2.76
N LYS A 161 24.57 19.06 -2.63
CA LYS A 161 25.42 20.26 -2.55
C LYS A 161 26.32 20.24 -1.33
N LEU A 162 25.79 19.87 -0.16
CA LEU A 162 26.58 19.78 1.06
C LEU A 162 27.66 18.69 0.94
N LYS A 163 27.30 17.53 0.41
CA LYS A 163 28.24 16.43 0.17
C LYS A 163 29.37 16.87 -0.78
N GLN A 164 29.05 17.58 -1.86
CA GLN A 164 30.04 18.11 -2.79
C GLN A 164 31.02 19.10 -2.12
N LYS A 165 30.59 19.82 -1.08
CA LYS A 165 31.47 20.70 -0.28
C LYS A 165 32.33 19.92 0.71
N LEU A 166 31.79 18.87 1.33
CA LEU A 166 32.46 18.12 2.41
C LEU A 166 33.44 17.06 1.88
N GLU A 167 33.16 16.41 0.75
CA GLU A 167 34.06 15.42 0.14
C GLU A 167 35.50 15.92 -0.09
N PRO A 168 35.75 17.10 -0.70
CA PRO A 168 37.12 17.59 -0.90
C PRO A 168 37.84 17.95 0.41
N LEU A 169 37.08 18.16 1.49
CA LEU A 169 37.62 18.39 2.83
C LEU A 169 37.86 17.08 3.59
N GLY A 170 37.50 15.93 3.01
CA GLY A 170 37.58 14.64 3.69
C GLY A 170 36.61 14.53 4.87
N LEU A 171 35.47 15.22 4.80
CA LEU A 171 34.45 15.23 5.86
C LEU A 171 33.18 14.51 5.38
N THR A 172 32.41 13.97 6.32
CA THR A 172 31.10 13.37 6.06
C THR A 172 30.08 13.77 7.12
N VAL A 173 28.80 13.78 6.75
CA VAL A 173 27.70 14.07 7.68
C VAL A 173 27.38 12.81 8.48
N ASN A 174 27.37 12.92 9.80
CA ASN A 174 26.83 11.92 10.71
C ASN A 174 25.38 12.30 11.06
N GLU A 175 24.43 11.47 10.64
CA GLU A 175 23.00 11.74 10.83
C GLU A 175 22.59 11.61 12.30
N ILE A 176 22.01 12.69 12.82
CA ILE A 176 21.44 12.80 14.17
C ILE A 176 19.94 12.61 14.08
N LYS A 177 19.34 12.11 15.15
CA LYS A 177 17.90 11.90 15.24
C LYS A 177 17.15 13.23 14.99
N PRO A 178 16.11 13.27 14.14
CA PRO A 178 15.30 14.46 13.88
C PRO A 178 14.33 14.74 15.04
N ASP A 179 14.87 15.19 16.16
CA ASP A 179 14.10 15.69 17.30
C ASP A 179 14.44 17.18 17.57
N GLY A 180 13.70 17.79 18.50
CA GLY A 180 13.93 19.19 18.90
C GLY A 180 15.28 19.43 19.60
N HIS A 181 16.04 18.37 19.89
CA HIS A 181 17.35 18.44 20.56
C HIS A 181 18.51 18.13 19.62
N CYS A 182 18.27 18.09 18.31
CA CYS A 182 19.28 17.73 17.32
C CYS A 182 20.56 18.59 17.41
N LEU A 183 20.46 19.89 17.73
CA LEU A 183 21.61 20.76 17.96
C LEU A 183 22.54 20.23 19.06
N TYR A 184 21.97 19.94 20.24
CA TYR A 184 22.73 19.47 21.40
C TYR A 184 23.33 18.09 21.15
N ARG A 185 22.55 17.18 20.54
CA ARG A 185 23.01 15.84 20.18
C ARG A 185 24.16 15.86 19.16
N ALA A 186 24.12 16.80 18.21
CA ALA A 186 25.20 16.97 17.25
C ALA A 186 26.49 17.46 17.93
N ILE A 187 26.37 18.39 18.88
CA ILE A 187 27.51 18.90 19.66
C ILE A 187 28.06 17.82 20.59
N GLU A 188 27.21 17.05 21.27
CA GLU A 188 27.61 15.90 22.09
C GLU A 188 28.45 14.91 21.27
N ASN A 189 27.97 14.58 20.07
CA ASN A 189 28.69 13.69 19.17
C ASN A 189 30.07 14.25 18.78
N GLN A 190 30.16 15.56 18.51
CA GLN A 190 31.45 16.22 18.23
C GLN A 190 32.39 16.18 19.43
N LEU A 191 31.89 16.48 20.63
CA LEU A 191 32.69 16.41 21.86
C LEU A 191 33.20 14.99 22.09
N ALA A 192 32.37 13.97 21.90
CA ALA A 192 32.80 12.57 22.02
C ALA A 192 33.89 12.18 21.01
N VAL A 193 33.82 12.67 19.77
CA VAL A 193 34.86 12.45 18.76
C VAL A 193 36.17 13.12 19.18
N LEU A 194 36.11 14.35 19.67
CA LEU A 194 37.28 15.12 20.14
C LEU A 194 37.91 14.49 21.40
N SER A 195 37.09 14.02 22.35
CA SER A 195 37.55 13.34 23.56
C SER A 195 38.15 11.95 23.25
N GLY A 196 37.65 11.27 22.22
CA GLY A 196 38.18 9.99 21.75
C GLY A 196 39.56 10.08 21.10
N GLU A 197 39.92 11.22 20.51
CA GLU A 197 41.26 11.48 19.96
C GLU A 197 42.30 11.84 21.06
N ASN A 198 41.85 12.32 22.22
CA ASN A 198 42.70 12.82 23.32
C ASN A 198 42.97 11.78 24.43
N MET A 199 43.28 10.53 24.09
CA MET A 199 43.79 9.52 25.03
C MET A 199 45.30 9.69 25.34
N MET A 200 45.74 10.89 25.75
CA MET A 200 47.04 11.15 26.43
C MET A 200 47.05 12.57 27.01
N GLU A 201 46.47 12.77 28.20
CA GLU A 201 46.97 13.62 29.30
C GLU A 201 45.83 13.81 30.32
N GLY A 202 46.09 13.41 31.55
CA GLY A 202 45.16 13.60 32.66
C GLY A 202 45.21 15.02 33.19
N ASP A 203 44.06 15.55 33.57
CA ASP A 203 43.86 16.00 34.94
C ASP A 203 42.37 15.99 35.27
N SER A 204 42.07 15.74 36.54
CA SER A 204 40.74 15.64 37.11
C SER A 204 40.01 16.98 37.09
N ASP A 205 39.10 17.15 36.13
CA ASP A 205 38.01 18.12 36.18
C ASP A 205 36.73 17.40 35.75
N ILE A 206 35.61 17.70 36.40
CA ILE A 206 34.29 17.10 36.17
C ILE A 206 34.07 16.99 34.65
N SER A 207 33.85 15.77 34.12
CA SER A 207 33.98 15.53 32.67
C SER A 207 33.15 16.54 31.90
N LEU A 208 33.74 17.12 30.84
CA LEU A 208 33.10 18.15 30.03
C LEU A 208 31.74 17.66 29.50
N GLU A 209 31.66 16.34 29.30
CA GLU A 209 30.48 15.54 29.02
C GLU A 209 29.41 15.65 30.12
N GLU A 210 29.75 15.50 31.39
CA GLU A 210 28.82 15.61 32.53
C GLU A 210 28.30 17.05 32.70
N ARG A 211 29.16 18.06 32.46
CA ARG A 211 28.76 19.47 32.48
C ARG A 211 27.83 19.82 31.32
N PHE A 212 28.07 19.26 30.15
CA PHE A 212 27.21 19.38 28.98
C PHE A 212 25.88 18.65 29.18
N GLU A 213 25.91 17.46 29.79
CA GLU A 213 24.71 16.67 30.09
C GLU A 213 23.79 17.42 31.08
N ASN A 214 24.37 18.06 32.10
CA ASN A 214 23.61 18.89 33.03
C ASN A 214 23.01 20.14 32.34
N TYR A 215 23.73 20.78 31.43
CA TYR A 215 23.19 21.87 30.62
C TYR A 215 22.06 21.39 29.69
N CYS A 216 22.21 20.22 29.05
CA CYS A 216 21.15 19.62 28.24
C CYS A 216 19.91 19.33 29.07
N LYS A 217 20.04 18.78 30.28
CA LYS A 217 18.91 18.55 31.21
C LYS A 217 18.19 19.85 31.59
N GLU A 218 18.92 20.95 31.74
CA GLU A 218 18.34 22.27 32.03
C GLU A 218 17.56 22.81 30.83
N VAL A 219 18.10 22.65 29.62
CA VAL A 219 17.48 23.12 28.37
C VAL A 219 16.39 22.19 27.84
N GLU A 220 16.38 20.91 28.23
CA GLU A 220 15.37 19.89 27.91
C GLU A 220 13.94 20.32 28.30
N CYS A 221 13.82 21.20 29.30
CA CYS A 221 12.53 21.72 29.76
C CYS A 221 11.99 22.89 28.90
N THR A 222 12.82 23.39 27.97
CA THR A 222 12.44 24.39 26.98
C THR A 222 12.25 23.69 25.63
N SER A 223 11.01 23.59 25.17
CA SER A 223 10.64 23.12 23.83
C SER A 223 11.15 24.04 22.69
N ALA A 224 12.12 24.90 22.97
CA ALA A 224 12.73 25.81 22.03
C ALA A 224 13.75 25.05 21.20
N TRP A 225 13.57 25.11 19.88
CA TRP A 225 14.55 24.56 18.95
C TRP A 225 15.83 25.37 19.09
N GLY A 226 16.94 24.70 19.41
CA GLY A 226 18.22 25.36 19.57
C GLY A 226 18.65 26.03 18.26
N GLY A 227 19.07 27.29 18.33
CA GLY A 227 19.46 28.09 17.19
C GLY A 227 20.74 28.88 17.44
N GLN A 228 20.80 30.09 16.87
CA GLN A 228 22.00 30.93 16.87
C GLN A 228 22.42 31.37 18.28
N LEU A 229 21.46 31.63 19.17
CA LEU A 229 21.74 32.11 20.52
C LEU A 229 22.41 31.03 21.36
N GLU A 230 21.90 29.81 21.25
CA GLU A 230 22.40 28.62 21.93
C GLU A 230 23.80 28.27 21.42
N LEU A 231 24.03 28.34 20.11
CA LEU A 231 25.36 28.20 19.53
C LEU A 231 26.35 29.24 20.10
N GLY A 232 25.93 30.51 20.21
CA GLY A 232 26.72 31.57 20.83
C GLY A 232 27.10 31.28 22.28
N ALA A 233 26.14 30.83 23.08
CA ALA A 233 26.39 30.44 24.47
C ALA A 233 27.36 29.25 24.56
N LEU A 234 27.13 28.22 23.73
CA LEU A 234 27.94 27.00 23.69
C LEU A 234 29.39 27.28 23.31
N ILE A 235 29.65 28.20 22.39
CA ILE A 235 31.01 28.64 22.03
C ILE A 235 31.75 29.18 23.25
N HIS A 236 31.11 30.05 24.02
CA HIS A 236 31.74 30.65 25.21
C HIS A 236 31.92 29.62 26.34
N CYS A 237 30.98 28.69 26.51
CA CYS A 237 31.06 27.63 27.51
C CYS A 237 32.13 26.59 27.19
N LEU A 238 32.18 26.12 25.94
CA LEU A 238 33.12 25.08 25.47
C LEU A 238 34.48 25.67 25.11
N ARG A 239 34.58 27.01 24.95
CA ARG A 239 35.78 27.74 24.49
C ARG A 239 36.37 27.12 23.22
N ARG A 240 35.50 26.75 22.29
CA ARG A 240 35.85 26.11 21.01
C ARG A 240 35.13 26.80 19.85
N PRO A 241 35.80 26.94 18.70
CA PRO A 241 35.15 27.44 17.50
C PRO A 241 34.15 26.41 16.97
N ILE A 242 33.02 26.89 16.44
CA ILE A 242 32.02 26.07 15.77
C ILE A 242 31.99 26.43 14.29
N MET A 243 32.14 25.42 13.43
CA MET A 243 31.98 25.51 11.98
C MET A 243 30.65 24.87 11.57
N ILE A 244 29.84 25.60 10.81
CA ILE A 244 28.55 25.13 10.32
C ILE A 244 28.55 25.13 8.81
N TYR A 245 28.43 23.94 8.22
CA TYR A 245 28.33 23.75 6.77
C TYR A 245 26.87 23.68 6.32
N SER A 246 26.55 24.30 5.20
CA SER A 246 25.22 24.17 4.58
C SER A 246 25.34 24.02 3.07
N GLY A 247 24.45 23.23 2.46
CA GLY A 247 24.41 23.09 0.99
C GLY A 247 23.90 24.34 0.28
N SER A 248 22.99 25.08 0.90
CA SER A 248 22.29 26.22 0.28
C SER A 248 22.78 27.58 0.77
N PHE A 249 23.49 27.62 1.90
CA PHE A 249 23.98 28.84 2.54
C PHE A 249 25.51 28.85 2.59
N PRO A 250 26.14 30.04 2.74
CA PRO A 250 27.57 30.11 3.01
C PRO A 250 27.90 29.45 4.36
N ASP A 251 29.11 28.92 4.45
CA ASP A 251 29.58 28.26 5.66
C ASP A 251 29.81 29.32 6.75
N VAL A 252 29.40 29.01 7.98
CA VAL A 252 29.45 29.96 9.09
C VAL A 252 30.47 29.50 10.11
N GLU A 253 31.44 30.36 10.38
CA GLU A 253 32.44 30.18 11.43
C GLU A 253 32.13 31.11 12.59
N MET A 254 31.95 30.55 13.78
CA MET A 254 31.70 31.29 15.01
C MET A 254 32.77 30.94 16.06
N GLY A 255 33.05 31.87 16.99
CA GLY A 255 34.03 31.65 18.05
C GLY A 255 35.49 31.79 17.60
N LYS A 256 35.76 32.69 16.64
CA LYS A 256 37.12 32.94 16.09
C LYS A 256 38.13 33.41 17.15
N GLU A 257 37.65 33.88 18.29
CA GLU A 257 38.44 34.26 19.46
C GLU A 257 39.05 33.05 20.20
N TYR A 258 38.53 31.83 19.99
CA TYR A 258 38.99 30.61 20.64
C TYR A 258 39.89 29.74 19.75
N LYS A 259 40.66 30.37 18.84
CA LYS A 259 41.55 29.66 17.90
C LYS A 259 42.48 28.68 18.62
N PHE A 260 42.26 27.40 18.37
CA PHE A 260 43.23 26.34 18.62
C PHE A 260 44.25 26.33 17.48
N GLU A 261 45.54 26.19 17.80
CA GLU A 261 46.62 26.19 16.79
C GLU A 261 46.57 24.98 15.83
N SER A 262 45.75 23.98 16.15
CA SER A 262 45.46 22.84 15.28
C SER A 262 43.96 22.76 15.01
N SER A 263 43.59 22.51 13.75
CA SER A 263 42.21 22.34 13.27
C SER A 263 41.44 21.19 13.94
N SER A 264 42.11 20.42 14.81
CA SER A 264 41.59 19.31 15.60
C SER A 264 40.73 19.71 16.80
N GLY A 265 40.56 21.02 17.07
CA GLY A 265 39.77 21.48 18.22
C GLY A 265 38.35 21.96 17.91
N SER A 266 38.02 22.14 16.63
CA SER A 266 36.78 22.78 16.18
C SER A 266 35.61 21.82 16.17
N ILE A 267 34.44 22.29 16.60
CA ILE A 267 33.19 21.55 16.51
C ILE A 267 32.62 21.75 15.11
N LEU A 268 32.38 20.66 14.38
CA LEU A 268 31.88 20.68 13.01
C LEU A 268 30.42 20.22 12.97
N LEU A 269 29.55 21.08 12.46
CA LEU A 269 28.12 20.84 12.31
C LEU A 269 27.70 21.01 10.85
N SER A 270 26.59 20.38 10.48
CA SER A 270 25.91 20.69 9.22
C SER A 270 24.47 21.12 9.48
N TYR A 271 24.06 22.18 8.81
CA TYR A 271 22.72 22.75 8.88
C TYR A 271 21.94 22.40 7.62
N HIS A 272 20.74 21.87 7.85
CA HIS A 272 19.83 21.45 6.80
C HIS A 272 18.47 22.11 7.00
N LYS A 273 18.02 22.90 6.02
CA LYS A 273 16.72 23.57 6.09
C LYS A 273 15.56 22.64 5.73
N HIS A 274 15.79 21.70 4.82
CA HIS A 274 14.76 20.79 4.30
C HIS A 274 15.06 19.32 4.60
N ALA A 275 15.91 19.01 5.60
CA ALA A 275 16.24 17.63 5.94
C ALA A 275 15.00 16.81 6.34
N PHE A 276 14.06 17.43 7.04
CA PHE A 276 12.83 16.78 7.50
C PHE A 276 11.63 17.69 7.28
N GLY A 277 10.43 17.10 7.22
CA GLY A 277 9.18 17.85 7.00
C GLY A 277 8.85 18.87 8.10
N LEU A 278 9.59 18.85 9.20
CA LEU A 278 9.46 19.79 10.33
C LEU A 278 10.38 21.02 10.18
N GLY A 279 11.25 21.09 9.18
CA GLY A 279 12.10 22.25 8.92
C GLY A 279 13.57 22.02 9.29
N GLU A 280 14.13 22.99 10.02
CA GLU A 280 15.56 23.10 10.30
C GLU A 280 16.09 21.94 11.14
N HIS A 281 17.30 21.50 10.81
CA HIS A 281 17.94 20.38 11.48
C HIS A 281 19.46 20.50 11.48
N TYR A 282 20.07 20.12 12.60
CA TYR A 282 21.53 20.06 12.76
C TYR A 282 22.01 18.63 12.83
N ASN A 283 23.06 18.34 12.07
CA ASN A 283 23.79 17.09 12.10
C ASN A 283 25.24 17.33 12.50
N SER A 284 25.90 16.29 12.98
CA SER A 284 27.33 16.30 13.27
C SER A 284 28.14 16.07 11.99
N VAL A 285 29.33 16.65 11.85
CA VAL A 285 30.22 16.43 10.71
C VAL A 285 31.52 15.80 11.19
N VAL A 286 31.85 14.63 10.70
CA VAL A 286 32.99 13.85 11.17
C VAL A 286 34.02 13.66 10.05
N PRO A 287 35.31 13.49 10.38
CA PRO A 287 36.30 13.07 9.41
C PRO A 287 35.86 11.78 8.70
N ASN A 288 36.02 11.76 7.39
CA ASN A 288 35.72 10.58 6.60
C ASN A 288 36.85 9.56 6.84
N LEU A 289 36.63 8.58 7.73
CA LEU A 289 37.53 7.45 7.95
C LEU A 289 37.51 6.50 6.74
N ILE A 290 37.94 6.98 5.57
CA ILE A 290 38.35 6.10 4.48
C ILE A 290 39.81 5.77 4.76
N ARG A 291 40.01 4.55 5.29
CA ARG A 291 41.31 3.91 5.45
C ARG A 291 41.74 3.25 4.15
#